data_AF-A0A822FQR3-F1
#
_entry.id   AF-A0A822FQR3-F1
#
_cell.length_a   1.000
_cell.length_b   1.000
_cell.length_c   1.000
_cell.angle_alpha   90.00
_cell.angle_beta   90.00
_cell.angle_gamma   90.00
#
_symmetry.space_group_name_H-M   'P 1'
#
loop_
_entity.id
_entity.type
_entity.pdbx_description
1 polymer ?
#
loop_
_entity_poly.entity_id
_entity_poly.type
_entity_poly.pdbx_seq_one_letter_code
_entity_poly.pdbx_strand_id
1 'polypeptide(L)'
;MTILNCFILYKEITKKNISFIDFSMQIIGQIIEKYGFQVKTQRGRPSLDNPSRLIERHFISTIPENKQRRCVVCSAHNIAKKTRYECTECN
;
A
#
# COMPACT_ATOMS: atom_id res chain seq x y z
N MET A 1 -0.74 5.74 -24.14
CA MET A 1 -0.15 5.16 -25.37
C MET A 1 0.89 4.06 -25.11
N THR A 2 1.58 4.03 -23.97
CA THR A 2 2.65 3.03 -23.70
C THR A 2 2.16 1.59 -23.56
N ILE A 3 1.08 1.33 -22.82
CA ILE A 3 0.55 -0.03 -22.58
C ILE A 3 0.06 -0.69 -23.87
N LEU A 4 -0.59 0.08 -24.74
CA LEU A 4 -1.07 -0.40 -26.05
C LEU A 4 0.11 -0.84 -26.94
N ASN A 5 1.18 -0.04 -26.99
CA ASN A 5 2.37 -0.38 -27.76
C ASN A 5 3.04 -1.65 -27.22
N CYS A 6 3.15 -1.80 -25.90
CA CYS A 6 3.66 -3.02 -25.27
C CYS A 6 2.79 -4.24 -25.61
N PHE A 7 1.46 -4.09 -25.63
CA PHE A 7 0.54 -5.17 -25.99
C PHE A 7 0.72 -5.63 -27.45
N ILE A 8 0.82 -4.67 -28.38
CA ILE A 8 1.06 -4.98 -29.80
C ILE A 8 2.38 -5.73 -29.96
N LEU A 9 3.47 -5.23 -29.35
CA LEU A 9 4.77 -5.90 -29.38
C LEU A 9 4.72 -7.30 -28.77
N TYR A 10 4.04 -7.47 -27.63
CA TYR A 10 3.88 -8.76 -26.98
C TYR A 10 3.18 -9.77 -27.90
N LYS A 11 2.12 -9.34 -28.59
CA LYS A 11 1.36 -10.18 -29.51
C LYS A 11 2.20 -10.60 -30.72
N GLU A 12 2.98 -9.68 -31.28
CA GLU A 12 3.87 -9.97 -32.42
C GLU A 12 4.98 -10.95 -32.05
N ILE A 13 5.63 -10.77 -30.89
CA ILE A 13 6.77 -11.59 -30.47
C ILE A 13 6.32 -12.99 -30.03
N THR A 14 5.28 -13.07 -29.20
CA THR A 14 4.86 -14.34 -28.59
C THR A 14 3.87 -15.11 -29.45
N LYS A 15 3.22 -14.45 -30.41
CA LYS A 15 2.10 -14.96 -31.22
C LYS A 15 0.94 -15.53 -30.38
N LYS A 16 0.87 -15.17 -29.10
CA LYS A 16 -0.22 -15.59 -28.21
C LYS A 16 -1.44 -14.71 -28.42
N ASN A 17 -2.61 -15.33 -28.38
CA ASN A 17 -3.86 -14.62 -28.43
C ASN A 17 -4.35 -14.40 -26.99
N ILE A 18 -4.15 -13.18 -26.49
CA ILE A 18 -4.59 -12.74 -25.16
C ILE A 18 -5.40 -11.46 -25.31
N SER A 19 -6.42 -11.28 -24.47
CA SER A 19 -7.19 -10.04 -24.47
C SER A 19 -6.34 -8.88 -23.92
N PHE A 20 -6.66 -7.65 -24.32
CA PHE A 20 -5.95 -6.47 -23.82
C PHE A 20 -6.11 -6.31 -22.29
N ILE A 21 -7.27 -6.70 -21.75
CA ILE A 21 -7.57 -6.63 -20.32
C ILE A 21 -6.69 -7.63 -19.57
N ASP A 22 -6.61 -8.88 -20.02
CA ASP A 22 -5.81 -9.91 -19.37
C ASP A 22 -4.32 -9.57 -19.40
N PHE A 23 -3.83 -9.06 -20.54
CA PHE A 23 -2.47 -8.55 -20.66
C PHE A 23 -2.19 -7.42 -19.66
N SER A 24 -3.13 -6.47 -19.53
CA SER A 24 -2.98 -5.35 -18.60
C SER A 24 -2.94 -5.82 -17.14
N MET A 25 -3.81 -6.78 -16.77
CA MET A 25 -3.81 -7.37 -15.44
C MET A 25 -2.51 -8.10 -15.14
N GLN A 26 -1.95 -8.83 -16.11
CA GLN A 26 -0.65 -9.48 -15.97
C GLN A 26 0.48 -8.47 -15.73
N ILE A 27 0.53 -7.39 -16.51
CA ILE A 27 1.54 -6.34 -16.32
C ILE A 27 1.40 -5.69 -14.95
N ILE A 28 0.18 -5.35 -14.53
CA ILE A 28 -0.06 -4.77 -13.20
C ILE A 28 0.45 -5.71 -12.11
N GLY A 29 0.12 -7.00 -12.20
CA GLY A 29 0.59 -8.02 -11.27
C GLY A 29 2.13 -8.07 -11.19
N GLN A 30 2.81 -8.11 -12.33
CA GLN A 30 4.28 -8.15 -12.39
C GLN A 30 4.93 -6.89 -11.84
N ILE A 31 4.34 -5.71 -12.05
CA ILE A 31 4.84 -4.44 -11.51
C ILE A 31 4.72 -4.44 -9.98
N ILE A 32 3.56 -4.86 -9.46
CA ILE A 32 3.31 -4.93 -8.01
C ILE A 32 4.24 -5.97 -7.38
N GLU A 33 4.41 -7.14 -7.99
CA GLU A 33 5.32 -8.17 -7.46
C GLU A 33 6.76 -7.67 -7.41
N LYS A 34 7.23 -7.01 -8.47
CA LYS A 34 8.62 -6.54 -8.56
C LYS A 34 8.93 -5.33 -7.68
N TYR A 35 7.98 -4.40 -7.54
CA TYR A 35 8.23 -3.10 -6.91
C TYR A 35 7.35 -2.80 -5.69
N GLY A 36 6.26 -3.54 -5.49
CA GLY A 36 5.27 -3.26 -4.43
C GLY A 36 5.78 -3.50 -3.01
N PHE A 37 6.78 -4.36 -2.83
CA PHE A 37 7.33 -4.70 -1.50
C PHE A 37 8.79 -4.29 -1.31
N GLN A 38 9.42 -3.68 -2.31
CA GLN A 38 10.80 -3.20 -2.19
C GLN A 38 10.84 -1.83 -1.52
N VAL A 39 10.36 -1.74 -0.28
CA VAL A 39 10.77 -0.66 0.62
C VAL A 39 12.24 -0.92 0.93
N LYS A 40 13.12 -0.42 0.07
CA LYS A 40 14.54 -0.32 0.42
C LYS A 40 14.58 0.46 1.73
N THR A 41 14.96 -0.20 2.82
CA THR A 41 15.33 0.48 4.06
C THR A 41 16.44 1.44 3.70
N GLN A 42 16.10 2.70 3.42
CA GLN A 42 17.09 3.72 3.14
C GLN A 42 17.97 3.82 4.38
N ARG A 43 19.28 3.70 4.20
CA ARG A 43 20.24 3.94 5.30
C ARG A 43 20.12 5.42 5.67
N GLY A 44 19.53 5.67 6.85
CA GLY A 44 19.23 6.99 7.41
C GLY A 44 18.45 6.82 8.72
N ARG A 45 18.25 7.91 9.48
CA ARG A 45 17.39 7.87 10.68
C ARG A 45 15.99 7.43 10.21
N PRO A 46 15.42 6.32 10.74
CA PRO A 46 14.06 5.94 10.39
C PRO A 46 13.15 7.13 10.66
N SER A 47 12.30 7.47 9.70
CA SER A 47 11.20 8.38 10.00
C SER A 47 10.43 7.76 11.17
N LEU A 48 10.10 8.57 12.17
CA LEU A 48 9.20 8.13 13.25
C LEU A 48 7.86 7.62 12.68
N ASP A 49 7.53 8.08 11.48
CA ASP A 49 6.36 7.68 10.72
C ASP A 49 6.74 6.66 9.65
N ASN A 50 6.32 5.40 9.79
CA ASN A 50 6.60 4.35 8.81
C ASN A 50 5.72 4.58 7.56
N PRO A 51 6.31 4.81 6.37
CA PRO A 51 5.53 5.03 5.14
C PRO A 51 4.66 3.82 4.76
N SER A 52 4.90 2.63 5.32
CA SER A 52 4.04 1.45 5.13
C SER A 52 2.59 1.71 5.54
N ARG A 53 2.33 2.60 6.52
CA ARG A 53 0.97 2.94 6.97
C ARG A 53 0.06 3.50 5.87
N LEU A 54 0.64 4.01 4.78
CA LEU A 54 -0.09 4.60 3.65
C LEU A 54 -0.38 3.60 2.53
N ILE A 55 0.27 2.42 2.59
CA ILE A 55 0.22 1.39 1.56
C ILE A 55 -0.51 0.15 2.10
N GLU A 56 -0.37 -0.11 3.40
CA GLU A 56 -1.03 -1.21 4.09
C GLU A 56 -2.54 -1.00 4.19
N ARG A 57 -3.32 -2.06 3.91
CA ARG A 57 -4.78 -2.06 3.99
C ARG A 57 -5.26 -2.39 5.40
N HIS A 58 -4.88 -1.56 6.36
CA HIS A 58 -5.32 -1.74 7.73
C HIS A 58 -6.74 -1.21 7.91
N PHE A 59 -7.64 -2.07 8.40
CA PHE A 59 -8.99 -1.66 8.77
C PHE A 59 -9.02 -1.12 10.19
N ILE A 60 -9.79 -0.05 10.38
CA ILE A 60 -10.02 0.54 11.69
C ILE A 60 -10.96 -0.37 12.48
N SER A 61 -10.55 -0.72 13.70
CA SER A 61 -11.34 -1.45 14.68
C SER A 61 -11.73 -0.54 15.84
N THR A 62 -12.80 -0.90 16.55
CA THR A 62 -13.29 -0.13 17.70
C THR A 62 -12.82 -0.78 19.00
N ILE A 63 -12.21 0.01 19.86
CA ILE A 63 -11.77 -0.38 21.20
C ILE A 63 -13.02 -0.66 22.06
N PRO A 64 -13.05 -1.76 22.84
CA PRO A 64 -14.14 -2.03 23.77
C PRO A 64 -14.34 -0.90 24.80
N GLU A 65 -15.59 -0.69 25.22
CA GLU A 65 -16.09 0.54 25.88
C GLU A 65 -15.32 1.01 27.12
N ASN A 66 -14.60 0.11 27.79
CA ASN A 66 -13.87 0.39 29.03
C ASN A 66 -12.44 0.91 28.80
N LYS A 67 -11.99 1.04 27.54
CA LYS A 67 -10.64 1.47 27.20
C LYS A 67 -10.65 2.57 26.14
N GLN A 68 -9.72 3.51 26.27
CA GLN A 68 -9.49 4.57 25.30
C GLN A 68 -7.98 4.75 25.13
N ARG A 69 -7.52 4.89 23.89
CA ARG A 69 -6.11 5.15 23.59
C ARG A 69 -5.90 6.61 23.22
N ARG A 70 -4.65 7.08 23.31
CA ARG A 70 -4.29 8.41 22.80
C ARG A 70 -4.27 8.36 21.26
N CYS A 71 -4.86 9.36 20.62
CA CYS A 71 -4.82 9.46 19.16
C CYS A 71 -3.40 9.77 18.70
N VAL A 72 -2.81 8.90 17.87
CA VAL A 72 -1.45 9.06 17.33
C VAL A 72 -1.33 10.36 16.52
N VAL A 73 -2.34 10.67 15.69
CA VAL A 73 -2.38 11.91 14.89
C VAL A 73 -2.40 13.15 15.77
N CYS A 74 -3.24 13.17 16.82
CA CYS A 74 -3.30 14.30 17.74
C CYS A 74 -2.03 14.42 18.59
N SER A 75 -1.46 13.29 19.01
CA SER A 75 -0.22 13.26 19.79
C SER A 75 0.97 13.83 19.01
N ALA A 76 1.03 13.58 17.69
CA ALA A 76 2.04 14.17 16.81
C ALA A 76 1.96 15.71 16.74
N HIS A 77 0.78 16.28 17.00
CA HIS A 77 0.54 17.73 17.08
C HIS A 77 0.55 18.27 18.51
N ASN A 78 1.03 17.48 19.49
CA ASN A 78 1.00 17.82 20.92
C ASN A 78 -0.42 18.07 21.49
N ILE A 79 -1.45 17.49 20.86
CA ILE A 79 -2.83 17.59 21.30
C ILE A 79 -3.20 16.34 22.10
N ALA A 80 -3.60 16.53 23.36
CA ALA A 80 -4.06 15.46 24.24
C ALA A 80 -5.51 15.05 23.93
N LYS A 81 -5.72 14.22 22.91
CA LYS A 81 -7.03 13.67 22.54
C LYS A 81 -7.05 12.14 22.62
N LYS A 82 -8.15 11.59 23.13
CA LYS A 82 -8.41 10.14 23.17
C LYS A 82 -9.23 9.70 21.96
N THR A 83 -9.03 8.47 21.50
CA THR A 83 -9.77 7.82 20.40
C THR A 83 -10.32 6.47 20.85
N ARG A 84 -11.48 6.09 20.28
CA ARG A 84 -12.08 4.75 20.40
C ARG A 84 -11.69 3.84 19.22
N TYR A 85 -10.94 4.36 18.26
CA TYR A 85 -10.54 3.66 17.06
C TYR A 85 -9.08 3.26 17.16
N GLU A 86 -8.78 2.01 16.81
CA GLU A 86 -7.42 1.46 16.74
C GLU A 86 -7.25 0.61 15.49
N CYS A 87 -6.03 0.53 14.99
CA CYS A 87 -5.64 -0.57 14.10
C CYS A 87 -5.20 -1.73 14.99
N THR A 88 -5.70 -2.94 14.75
CA THR A 88 -5.25 -4.12 15.51
C THR A 88 -3.84 -4.57 15.13
N GLU A 89 -3.39 -4.20 13.94
CA GLU A 89 -2.10 -4.59 13.36
C GLU A 89 -1.00 -3.56 13.67
N CYS A 90 -1.36 -2.28 13.83
CA CYS A 90 -0.44 -1.22 14.25
C CYS A 90 -0.66 -0.82 15.70
N ASN A 91 0.43 -0.76 16.48
CA ASN A 91 0.42 -0.18 17.82
C ASN A 91 0.57 1.34 17.79
#